data_AF-A0A650CU20-F1
#
_entry.id   AF-A0A650CU20-F1
#
_cell.length_a   1.000
_cell.length_b   1.000
_cell.length_c   1.000
_cell.angle_alpha   90.00
_cell.angle_beta   90.00
_cell.angle_gamma   90.00
#
_symmetry.space_group_name_H-M   'P 1'
#
loop_
_entity.id
_entity.type
_entity.pdbx_description
1 polymer ?
#
loop_
_entity_poly.entity_id
_entity_poly.type
_entity_poly.pdbx_seq_one_letter_code
_entity_poly.pdbx_strand_id
1 'polypeptide(L)'
;MEKDLIKESKEIAEKIIKGEFRLTIAKYYLLWSTFPLVLFALFLINTRYPFLNYPIALSGYLYYNFKIFSDFSKTVERVNGIKRRGKGKYYVIAYFALWSIPAAMVIVGSDFNYPYLTLAGSAIFGIVYSFFAYYDFKKSFYDFHYYDLLAMITFMAEIISIGICVTLKIQLLEIMWIPFTLSWIYAAYASFMEVIEGE
;
A
#
# COMPACT_ATOMS: atom_id res chain seq x y z
N MET A 1 -18.35 3.28 38.12
CA MET A 1 -18.78 4.55 37.50
C MET A 1 -17.66 5.22 36.73
N GLU A 2 -16.60 5.76 37.36
CA GLU A 2 -15.49 6.41 36.63
C GLU A 2 -14.70 5.42 35.74
N LYS A 3 -14.46 4.20 36.23
CA LYS A 3 -13.83 3.12 35.43
C LYS A 3 -14.69 2.66 34.24
N ASP A 4 -16.01 2.75 34.35
CA ASP A 4 -16.95 2.32 33.30
C ASP A 4 -17.07 3.38 32.22
N LEU A 5 -17.13 4.67 32.61
CA LEU A 5 -17.05 5.81 31.68
C LEU A 5 -15.74 5.85 30.89
N ILE A 6 -14.61 5.54 31.53
CA ILE A 6 -13.31 5.45 30.85
C ILE A 6 -13.29 4.27 29.86
N LYS A 7 -13.94 3.15 30.20
CA LYS A 7 -14.01 1.98 29.34
C LYS A 7 -14.90 2.25 28.11
N GLU A 8 -16.08 2.81 28.33
CA GLU A 8 -17.02 3.18 27.26
C GLU A 8 -16.43 4.24 26.31
N SER A 9 -15.76 5.25 26.85
CA SER A 9 -15.06 6.26 26.05
C SER A 9 -13.94 5.66 25.19
N LYS A 10 -13.23 4.64 25.72
CA LYS A 10 -12.20 3.91 24.95
C LYS A 10 -12.81 3.06 23.85
N GLU A 11 -13.93 2.39 24.11
CA GLU A 11 -14.63 1.57 23.10
C GLU A 11 -15.14 2.44 21.94
N ILE A 12 -15.73 3.60 22.25
CA ILE A 12 -16.15 4.58 21.23
C ILE A 12 -14.95 5.08 20.43
N ALA A 13 -13.86 5.46 21.10
CA ALA A 13 -12.63 5.91 20.43
C ALA A 13 -12.03 4.81 19.54
N GLU A 14 -12.00 3.56 20.00
CA GLU A 14 -11.54 2.43 19.20
C GLU A 14 -12.42 2.23 17.95
N LYS A 15 -13.75 2.35 18.06
CA LYS A 15 -14.66 2.24 16.91
C LYS A 15 -14.42 3.35 15.88
N ILE A 16 -14.28 4.60 16.33
CA ILE A 16 -13.99 5.73 15.43
C ILE A 16 -12.66 5.51 14.70
N ILE A 17 -11.62 5.09 15.42
CA ILE A 17 -10.29 4.92 14.82
C ILE A 17 -10.27 3.73 13.85
N LYS A 18 -11.02 2.65 14.12
CA LYS A 18 -11.22 1.56 13.15
C LYS A 18 -11.87 2.06 11.85
N GLY A 19 -12.91 2.89 11.95
CA GLY A 19 -13.54 3.51 10.78
C GLY A 19 -12.57 4.40 9.98
N GLU A 20 -11.80 5.26 10.66
CA GLU A 20 -10.77 6.09 10.00
C GLU A 20 -9.69 5.23 9.33
N PHE A 21 -9.31 4.13 9.97
CA PHE A 21 -8.33 3.18 9.45
C PHE A 21 -8.83 2.50 8.17
N ARG A 22 -10.04 1.93 8.20
CA ARG A 22 -10.66 1.29 7.04
C ARG A 22 -10.84 2.26 5.89
N LEU A 23 -11.26 3.49 6.16
CA LEU A 23 -11.38 4.54 5.14
C LEU A 23 -10.02 4.89 4.50
N THR A 24 -8.95 4.89 5.28
CA THR A 24 -7.59 5.14 4.78
C THR A 24 -7.10 4.00 3.89
N ILE A 25 -7.39 2.76 4.27
CA ILE A 25 -7.11 1.56 3.47
C ILE A 25 -7.91 1.57 2.17
N ALA A 26 -9.19 1.92 2.22
CA ALA A 26 -10.02 2.01 1.02
C ALA A 26 -9.43 2.98 -0.01
N LYS A 27 -8.94 4.15 0.45
CA LYS A 27 -8.24 5.13 -0.39
C LYS A 27 -6.92 4.59 -0.93
N TYR A 28 -6.18 3.83 -0.11
CA TYR A 28 -4.94 3.18 -0.55
C TYR A 28 -5.20 2.18 -1.67
N TYR A 29 -6.21 1.32 -1.50
CA TYR A 29 -6.62 0.36 -2.51
C TYR A 29 -7.08 1.02 -3.80
N LEU A 30 -7.88 2.07 -3.68
CA LEU A 30 -8.34 2.83 -4.83
C LEU A 30 -7.17 3.48 -5.59
N LEU A 31 -6.23 4.13 -4.88
CA LEU A 31 -5.07 4.75 -5.52
C LEU A 31 -4.28 3.73 -6.33
N TRP A 32 -3.89 2.62 -5.71
CA TRP A 32 -3.09 1.58 -6.36
C TRP A 32 -3.83 0.82 -7.45
N SER A 33 -5.16 0.71 -7.39
CA SER A 33 -5.93 0.17 -8.51
C SER A 33 -5.73 0.96 -9.81
N THR A 34 -5.38 2.25 -9.71
CA THR A 34 -5.08 3.08 -10.88
C THR A 34 -3.64 2.98 -11.37
N PHE A 35 -2.76 2.27 -10.64
CA PHE A 35 -1.33 2.19 -10.94
C PHE A 35 -1.03 1.69 -12.36
N PRO A 36 -1.64 0.60 -12.86
CA PRO A 36 -1.41 0.14 -14.23
C PRO A 36 -1.80 1.17 -15.28
N LEU A 37 -2.93 1.89 -15.06
CA LEU A 37 -3.40 2.91 -15.99
C LEU A 37 -2.49 4.14 -15.99
N VAL A 38 -1.97 4.53 -14.83
CA VAL A 38 -0.96 5.59 -14.70
C VAL A 38 0.32 5.19 -15.41
N LEU A 39 0.85 3.99 -15.18
CA LEU A 39 2.04 3.48 -15.88
C LEU A 39 1.84 3.43 -17.40
N PHE A 40 0.69 2.95 -17.86
CA PHE A 40 0.36 2.90 -19.28
C PHE A 40 0.30 4.29 -19.91
N ALA A 41 -0.35 5.25 -19.23
CA ALA A 41 -0.39 6.64 -19.68
C ALA A 41 1.01 7.26 -19.75
N LEU A 42 1.86 6.98 -18.75
CA LEU A 42 3.26 7.42 -18.72
C LEU A 42 4.07 6.80 -19.86
N PHE A 43 3.89 5.51 -20.15
CA PHE A 43 4.54 4.83 -21.26
C PHE A 43 4.18 5.48 -22.61
N LEU A 44 2.90 5.77 -22.83
CA LEU A 44 2.43 6.46 -24.05
C LEU A 44 3.01 7.88 -24.18
N ILE A 45 3.04 8.63 -23.07
CA ILE A 45 3.62 9.99 -23.04
C ILE A 45 5.12 9.93 -23.32
N ASN A 46 5.87 9.03 -22.68
CA ASN A 46 7.32 8.91 -22.84
C ASN A 46 7.70 8.52 -24.28
N THR A 47 6.90 7.65 -24.91
CA THR A 47 7.12 7.25 -26.31
C THR A 47 6.91 8.41 -27.28
N ARG A 48 5.94 9.30 -27.01
CA ARG A 48 5.56 10.40 -27.91
C ARG A 48 6.30 11.71 -27.61
N TYR A 49 6.67 11.93 -26.35
CA TYR A 49 7.29 13.15 -25.84
C TYR A 49 8.37 12.80 -24.80
N PRO A 50 9.54 12.30 -25.24
CA PRO A 50 10.62 11.87 -24.34
C PRO A 50 11.23 13.01 -23.50
N PHE A 51 10.91 14.27 -23.81
CA PHE A 51 11.28 15.45 -23.02
C PHE A 51 10.32 15.71 -21.84
N LEU A 52 9.12 15.12 -21.83
CA LEU A 52 8.22 15.15 -20.69
C LEU A 52 8.78 14.20 -19.63
N ASN A 53 9.42 14.80 -18.64
CA ASN A 53 10.23 14.08 -17.65
C ASN A 53 9.35 13.11 -16.86
N TYR A 54 9.46 11.81 -17.15
CA TYR A 54 8.83 10.69 -16.46
C TYR A 54 8.75 10.84 -14.91
N PRO A 55 9.80 11.35 -14.22
CA PRO A 55 9.76 11.61 -12.79
C PRO A 55 8.74 12.66 -12.33
N ILE A 56 8.45 13.69 -13.14
CA ILE A 56 7.49 14.75 -12.79
C ILE A 56 6.07 14.20 -12.77
N ALA A 57 5.71 13.38 -13.77
CA ALA A 57 4.38 12.80 -13.84
C ALA A 57 4.17 11.69 -12.78
N LEU A 58 5.23 10.98 -12.39
CA LEU A 58 5.20 10.05 -11.26
C LEU A 58 5.09 10.77 -9.89
N SER A 59 5.59 12.02 -9.79
CA SER A 59 5.66 12.75 -8.52
C SER A 59 4.30 12.98 -7.85
N GLY A 60 3.26 13.27 -8.64
CA GLY A 60 1.90 13.45 -8.11
C GLY A 60 1.35 12.16 -7.52
N TYR A 61 1.56 11.03 -8.22
CA TYR A 61 1.14 9.71 -7.75
C TYR A 61 1.88 9.31 -6.47
N LEU A 62 3.20 9.53 -6.43
CA LEU A 62 4.02 9.31 -5.24
C LEU A 62 3.59 10.21 -4.08
N TYR A 63 3.28 11.49 -4.32
CA TYR A 63 2.79 12.41 -3.31
C TYR A 63 1.50 11.90 -2.64
N TYR A 64 0.51 11.46 -3.44
CA TYR A 64 -0.73 10.91 -2.88
C TYR A 64 -0.48 9.61 -2.11
N ASN A 65 0.40 8.74 -2.60
CA ASN A 65 0.82 7.53 -1.90
C ASN A 65 1.41 7.87 -0.52
N PHE A 66 2.35 8.83 -0.47
CA PHE A 66 2.95 9.30 0.77
C PHE A 66 1.94 9.94 1.72
N LYS A 67 0.99 10.71 1.20
CA LYS A 67 -0.07 11.30 2.01
C LYS A 67 -0.91 10.22 2.70
N ILE A 68 -1.31 9.19 1.96
CA ILE A 68 -2.09 8.07 2.51
C ILE A 68 -1.27 7.29 3.57
N PHE A 69 0.01 7.01 3.31
CA PHE A 69 0.88 6.38 4.32
C PHE A 69 1.12 7.24 5.56
N SER A 70 1.21 8.57 5.41
CA SER A 70 1.31 9.49 6.53
C SER A 70 0.04 9.45 7.38
N ASP A 71 -1.14 9.49 6.74
CA ASP A 71 -2.42 9.41 7.43
C ASP A 71 -2.59 8.05 8.12
N PHE A 72 -2.19 6.96 7.46
CA PHE A 72 -2.15 5.62 8.05
C PHE A 72 -1.27 5.57 9.30
N SER A 73 -0.05 6.12 9.21
CA SER A 73 0.90 6.15 10.32
C SER A 73 0.34 6.91 11.52
N LYS A 74 -0.33 8.05 11.30
CA LYS A 74 -1.00 8.81 12.38
C LYS A 74 -2.14 8.02 13.01
N THR A 75 -2.90 7.25 12.23
CA THR A 75 -4.00 6.41 12.72
C THR A 75 -3.47 5.24 13.55
N VAL A 76 -2.40 4.59 13.08
CA VAL A 76 -1.68 3.54 13.83
C VAL A 76 -1.03 4.08 15.11
N GLU A 77 -0.45 5.28 15.08
CA GLU A 77 0.07 5.95 16.27
C GLU A 77 -1.03 6.27 17.27
N ARG A 78 -2.23 6.69 16.83
CA ARG A 78 -3.38 6.92 17.71
C ARG A 78 -3.87 5.64 18.37
N VAL A 79 -3.96 4.53 17.64
CA VAL A 79 -4.30 3.20 18.22
C VAL A 79 -3.23 2.70 19.17
N ASN A 80 -1.97 2.81 18.78
CA ASN A 80 -0.88 2.45 19.67
C ASN A 80 -0.84 3.38 20.89
N GLY A 81 -1.14 4.67 20.78
CA GLY A 81 -1.25 5.57 21.94
C GLY A 81 -2.32 5.14 22.93
N ILE A 82 -3.43 4.57 22.44
CA ILE A 82 -4.52 4.02 23.27
C ILE A 82 -4.15 2.66 23.89
N LYS A 83 -3.42 1.80 23.15
CA LYS A 83 -3.11 0.40 23.57
C LYS A 83 -1.69 0.17 24.12
N ARG A 84 -0.72 1.04 23.85
CA ARG A 84 0.73 0.90 24.16
C ARG A 84 1.44 2.25 24.31
N ARG A 85 1.88 2.55 25.54
CA ARG A 85 2.80 3.67 25.82
C ARG A 85 4.13 3.48 25.07
N GLY A 86 4.47 4.39 24.16
CA GLY A 86 5.88 4.77 23.94
C GLY A 86 6.61 4.34 22.66
N LYS A 87 5.96 4.12 21.51
CA LYS A 87 6.72 4.04 20.24
C LYS A 87 6.84 5.42 19.61
N GLY A 88 8.08 5.93 19.55
CA GLY A 88 8.41 7.30 19.19
C GLY A 88 8.56 7.60 17.70
N LYS A 89 8.70 8.89 17.40
CA LYS A 89 8.82 9.60 16.11
C LYS A 89 9.73 8.95 15.04
N TYR A 90 10.65 8.07 15.43
CA TYR A 90 11.58 7.37 14.52
C TYR A 90 10.96 6.17 13.78
N TYR A 91 9.81 5.67 14.24
CA TYR A 91 9.12 4.54 13.61
C TYR A 91 8.64 4.87 12.20
N VAL A 92 8.13 6.09 11.98
CA VAL A 92 7.64 6.58 10.69
C VAL A 92 8.76 6.66 9.65
N ILE A 93 9.96 7.10 10.06
CA ILE A 93 11.13 7.20 9.18
C ILE A 93 11.65 5.81 8.79
N ALA A 94 11.71 4.88 9.75
CA ALA A 94 12.09 3.50 9.47
C ALA A 94 11.11 2.81 8.52
N TYR A 95 9.80 3.02 8.72
CA TYR A 95 8.77 2.55 7.80
C TYR A 95 8.95 3.15 6.41
N PHE A 96 9.14 4.47 6.30
CA PHE A 96 9.35 5.14 5.03
C PHE A 96 10.55 4.55 4.26
N ALA A 97 11.68 4.34 4.93
CA ALA A 97 12.88 3.73 4.34
C ALA A 97 12.62 2.29 3.87
N LEU A 98 11.88 1.49 4.65
CA LEU A 98 11.53 0.11 4.32
C LEU A 98 10.69 -0.01 3.05
N TRP A 99 9.87 0.99 2.71
CA TRP A 99 9.06 1.00 1.48
C TRP A 99 9.78 1.63 0.29
N SER A 100 10.53 2.71 0.52
CA SER A 100 11.16 3.49 -0.55
C SER A 100 12.40 2.82 -1.15
N ILE A 101 13.22 2.15 -0.34
CA ILE A 101 14.44 1.49 -0.84
C ILE A 101 14.11 0.34 -1.80
N PRO A 102 13.22 -0.61 -1.47
CA PRO A 102 12.90 -1.71 -2.40
C PRO A 102 12.18 -1.23 -3.66
N ALA A 103 11.29 -0.23 -3.54
CA ALA A 103 10.65 0.38 -4.69
C ALA A 103 11.66 1.03 -5.65
N ALA A 104 12.65 1.75 -5.12
CA ALA A 104 13.73 2.33 -5.93
C ALA A 104 14.57 1.23 -6.60
N MET A 105 14.86 0.12 -5.92
CA MET A 105 15.56 -1.03 -6.52
C MET A 105 14.77 -1.65 -7.67
N VAL A 106 13.44 -1.78 -7.55
CA VAL A 106 12.58 -2.29 -8.63
C VAL A 106 12.58 -1.34 -9.82
N ILE A 107 12.39 -0.03 -9.59
CA ILE A 107 12.33 0.98 -10.66
C ILE A 107 13.68 1.08 -11.38
N VAL A 108 14.78 1.31 -10.64
CA VAL A 108 16.12 1.42 -11.22
C VAL A 108 16.54 0.09 -11.87
N GLY A 109 16.22 -1.03 -11.24
CA GLY A 109 16.53 -2.35 -11.81
C GLY A 109 15.80 -2.59 -13.12
N SER A 110 14.52 -2.23 -13.20
CA SER A 110 13.71 -2.36 -14.41
C SER A 110 14.17 -1.42 -15.51
N ASP A 111 14.33 -0.12 -15.22
CA ASP A 111 14.64 0.91 -16.21
C ASP A 111 16.05 0.77 -16.80
N PHE A 112 17.02 0.32 -15.99
CA PHE A 112 18.42 0.14 -16.41
C PHE A 112 18.78 -1.31 -16.76
N ASN A 113 17.80 -2.22 -16.83
CA ASN A 113 18.01 -3.65 -17.11
C ASN A 113 19.03 -4.32 -16.16
N TYR A 114 18.91 -4.09 -14.85
CA TYR A 114 19.63 -4.82 -13.81
C TYR A 114 18.72 -5.90 -13.18
N PRO A 115 18.60 -7.10 -13.79
CA PRO A 115 17.56 -8.08 -13.43
C PRO A 115 17.66 -8.58 -11.99
N TYR A 116 18.88 -8.80 -11.49
CA TYR A 116 19.08 -9.25 -10.10
C TYR A 116 18.73 -8.16 -9.07
N LEU A 117 18.92 -6.89 -9.43
CA LEU A 117 18.51 -5.76 -8.59
C LEU A 117 16.98 -5.68 -8.54
N THR A 118 16.31 -5.82 -9.70
CA THR A 118 14.85 -5.87 -9.77
C THR A 118 14.28 -7.03 -8.96
N LEU A 119 14.84 -8.24 -9.12
CA LEU A 119 14.37 -9.42 -8.42
C LEU A 119 14.55 -9.29 -6.90
N ALA A 120 15.72 -8.81 -6.44
CA ALA A 120 15.97 -8.55 -5.03
C ALA A 120 15.03 -7.46 -4.49
N GLY A 121 14.85 -6.36 -5.24
CA GLY A 121 13.92 -5.29 -4.90
C GLY A 121 12.49 -5.80 -4.75
N SER A 122 12.01 -6.59 -5.72
CA SER A 122 10.67 -7.20 -5.70
C SER A 122 10.49 -8.13 -4.50
N ALA A 123 11.47 -8.99 -4.21
CA ALA A 123 11.40 -9.90 -3.08
C ALA A 123 11.34 -9.14 -1.74
N ILE A 124 12.22 -8.15 -1.54
CA ILE A 124 12.22 -7.33 -0.32
C ILE A 124 10.90 -6.56 -0.22
N PHE A 125 10.41 -5.98 -1.33
CA PHE A 125 9.19 -5.19 -1.33
C PHE A 125 7.97 -6.02 -0.97
N GLY A 126 7.86 -7.23 -1.54
CA GLY A 126 6.80 -8.17 -1.20
C GLY A 126 6.84 -8.61 0.27
N ILE A 127 8.04 -8.87 0.81
CA ILE A 127 8.23 -9.20 2.23
C ILE A 127 7.78 -8.03 3.11
N VAL A 128 8.23 -6.80 2.82
CA VAL A 128 7.85 -5.59 3.58
C VAL A 128 6.34 -5.37 3.55
N TYR A 129 5.71 -5.49 2.39
CA TYR A 129 4.25 -5.37 2.25
C TYR A 129 3.52 -6.44 3.07
N SER A 130 4.02 -7.68 3.05
CA SER A 130 3.42 -8.80 3.80
C SER A 130 3.55 -8.59 5.32
N PHE A 131 4.69 -8.09 5.78
CA PHE A 131 4.89 -7.73 7.19
C PHE A 131 3.96 -6.60 7.61
N PHE A 132 3.83 -5.57 6.80
CA PHE A 132 2.87 -4.48 7.01
C PHE A 132 1.45 -5.01 7.15
N ALA A 133 0.99 -5.80 6.18
CA ALA A 133 -0.36 -6.33 6.20
C ALA A 133 -0.63 -7.21 7.43
N TYR A 134 0.32 -8.06 7.81
CA TYR A 134 0.17 -8.94 8.96
C TYR A 134 0.21 -8.18 10.31
N TYR A 135 1.16 -7.26 10.50
CA TYR A 135 1.30 -6.57 11.78
C TYR A 135 0.33 -5.40 11.93
N ASP A 136 0.10 -4.65 10.86
CA ASP A 136 -0.70 -3.42 10.93
C ASP A 136 -2.18 -3.71 10.69
N PHE A 137 -2.60 -4.57 9.74
CA PHE A 137 -4.03 -4.91 9.59
C PHE A 137 -4.49 -5.97 10.61
N LYS A 138 -3.82 -7.13 10.64
CA LYS A 138 -4.31 -8.28 11.42
C LYS A 138 -4.09 -8.12 12.92
N LYS A 139 -2.91 -7.66 13.36
CA LYS A 139 -2.55 -7.65 14.78
C LYS A 139 -3.01 -6.39 15.52
N SER A 140 -3.06 -5.24 14.86
CA SER A 140 -3.38 -3.97 15.53
C SER A 140 -4.89 -3.71 15.62
N PHE A 141 -5.67 -4.19 14.64
CA PHE A 141 -7.10 -3.92 14.56
C PHE A 141 -7.99 -5.18 14.60
N TYR A 142 -7.40 -6.39 14.46
CA TYR A 142 -8.15 -7.65 14.27
C TYR A 142 -9.16 -7.56 13.12
N ASP A 143 -8.83 -6.75 12.12
CA ASP A 143 -9.76 -6.24 11.13
C ASP A 143 -9.19 -6.57 9.74
N PHE A 144 -8.83 -7.84 9.54
CA PHE A 144 -8.26 -8.31 8.27
C PHE A 144 -9.28 -9.20 7.58
N HIS A 145 -9.83 -8.69 6.48
CA HIS A 145 -10.88 -9.35 5.71
C HIS A 145 -10.32 -10.09 4.50
N TYR A 146 -11.16 -10.92 3.88
CA TYR A 146 -10.75 -11.71 2.72
C TYR A 146 -10.37 -10.83 1.51
N TYR A 147 -10.96 -9.65 1.38
CA TYR A 147 -10.62 -8.72 0.30
C TYR A 147 -9.25 -8.04 0.54
N ASP A 148 -8.85 -7.84 1.80
CA ASP A 148 -7.49 -7.38 2.15
C ASP A 148 -6.46 -8.44 1.75
N LEU A 149 -6.78 -9.72 1.99
CA LEU A 149 -5.96 -10.86 1.57
C LEU A 149 -5.85 -10.94 0.04
N LEU A 150 -6.95 -10.73 -0.67
CA LEU A 150 -6.97 -10.75 -2.13
C LEU A 150 -6.10 -9.62 -2.72
N ALA A 151 -6.22 -8.39 -2.20
CA ALA A 151 -5.37 -7.27 -2.59
C ALA A 151 -3.88 -7.57 -2.32
N MET A 152 -3.57 -8.17 -1.17
CA MET A 152 -2.20 -8.56 -0.82
C MET A 152 -1.63 -9.65 -1.74
N ILE A 153 -2.39 -10.72 -2.03
CA ILE A 153 -1.94 -11.81 -2.90
C ILE A 153 -1.71 -11.28 -4.31
N THR A 154 -2.62 -10.47 -4.84
CA THR A 154 -2.48 -9.92 -6.20
C THR A 154 -1.34 -8.90 -6.31
N PHE A 155 -1.06 -8.12 -5.26
CA PHE A 155 0.13 -7.28 -5.20
C PHE A 155 1.42 -8.09 -5.16
N MET A 156 1.47 -9.15 -4.34
CA MET A 156 2.63 -10.05 -4.30
C MET A 156 2.86 -10.71 -5.66
N ALA A 157 1.79 -11.19 -6.30
CA ALA A 157 1.86 -11.79 -7.61
C ALA A 157 2.38 -10.78 -8.65
N GLU A 158 1.89 -9.54 -8.65
CA GLU A 158 2.35 -8.46 -9.53
C GLU A 158 3.85 -8.17 -9.32
N ILE A 159 4.28 -7.90 -8.09
CA ILE A 159 5.67 -7.55 -7.76
C ILE A 159 6.65 -8.68 -8.10
N ILE A 160 6.28 -9.93 -7.82
CA ILE A 160 7.08 -11.09 -8.20
C ILE A 160 7.13 -11.23 -9.73
N SER A 161 6.01 -11.01 -10.41
CA SER A 161 5.94 -11.07 -11.87
C SER A 161 6.83 -10.03 -12.53
N ILE A 162 6.93 -8.81 -11.98
CA ILE A 162 7.91 -7.80 -12.44
C ILE A 162 9.34 -8.36 -12.38
N GLY A 163 9.73 -8.92 -11.23
CA GLY A 163 11.07 -9.48 -11.04
C GLY A 163 11.38 -10.60 -12.02
N ILE A 164 10.43 -11.52 -12.22
CA ILE A 164 10.56 -12.65 -13.15
C ILE A 164 10.60 -12.16 -14.60
N CYS A 165 9.68 -11.27 -15.01
CA CYS A 165 9.57 -10.78 -16.39
C CYS A 165 10.82 -10.01 -16.81
N VAL A 166 11.38 -9.15 -15.94
CA VAL A 166 12.63 -8.44 -16.21
C VAL A 166 13.81 -9.41 -16.28
N THR A 167 13.87 -10.40 -15.37
CA THR A 167 14.97 -11.38 -15.33
C THR A 167 14.98 -12.29 -16.55
N LEU A 168 13.81 -12.77 -16.97
CA LEU A 168 13.64 -13.73 -18.07
C LEU A 168 13.34 -13.06 -19.42
N LYS A 169 13.23 -11.71 -19.45
CA LYS A 169 12.85 -10.91 -20.64
C LYS A 169 11.52 -11.35 -21.26
N ILE A 170 10.51 -11.58 -20.41
CA ILE A 170 9.17 -12.03 -20.81
C ILE A 170 8.22 -10.82 -20.82
N GLN A 171 7.43 -10.68 -21.90
CA GLN A 171 6.40 -9.64 -22.06
C GLN A 171 5.02 -10.13 -21.60
N LEU A 172 4.89 -10.47 -20.30
CA LEU A 172 3.62 -10.92 -19.71
C LEU A 172 3.20 -10.06 -18.50
N LEU A 173 3.91 -8.96 -18.24
CA LEU A 173 3.65 -8.13 -17.06
C LEU A 173 2.25 -7.51 -17.10
N GLU A 174 1.82 -7.07 -18.29
CA GLU A 174 0.54 -6.40 -18.52
C GLU A 174 -0.66 -7.31 -18.25
N ILE A 175 -0.49 -8.63 -18.34
CA ILE A 175 -1.56 -9.59 -18.03
C ILE A 175 -1.87 -9.57 -16.53
N MET A 176 -0.86 -9.37 -15.69
CA MET A 176 -1.00 -9.34 -14.22
C MET A 176 -1.68 -8.06 -13.72
N TRP A 177 -1.70 -7.01 -14.54
CA TRP A 177 -2.42 -5.77 -14.23
C TRP A 177 -3.93 -5.96 -14.08
N ILE A 178 -4.53 -6.91 -14.80
CA ILE A 178 -5.97 -7.18 -14.74
C ILE A 178 -6.38 -7.74 -13.37
N PRO A 179 -5.85 -8.91 -12.91
CA PRO A 179 -6.21 -9.44 -11.60
C PRO A 179 -5.80 -8.51 -10.47
N PHE A 180 -4.68 -7.78 -10.61
CA PHE A 180 -4.27 -6.74 -9.67
C PHE A 180 -5.32 -5.63 -9.56
N THR A 181 -5.63 -4.96 -10.67
CA THR A 181 -6.57 -3.82 -10.68
C THR A 181 -7.95 -4.21 -10.16
N LEU A 182 -8.51 -5.32 -10.64
CA LEU A 182 -9.84 -5.77 -10.23
C LEU A 182 -9.92 -6.08 -8.74
N SER A 183 -8.91 -6.78 -8.21
CA SER A 183 -8.85 -7.11 -6.78
C SER A 183 -8.74 -5.87 -5.91
N TRP A 184 -7.99 -4.88 -6.36
CA TRP A 184 -7.79 -3.63 -5.63
C TRP A 184 -9.00 -2.69 -5.71
N ILE A 185 -9.69 -2.60 -6.85
CA ILE A 185 -10.99 -1.91 -6.95
C ILE A 185 -12.01 -2.57 -6.01
N TYR A 186 -12.08 -3.90 -6.02
CA TYR A 186 -12.98 -4.65 -5.18
C TYR A 186 -12.71 -4.43 -3.69
N ALA A 187 -11.45 -4.53 -3.27
CA ALA A 187 -11.04 -4.29 -1.89
C ALA A 187 -11.32 -2.85 -1.44
N ALA A 188 -11.11 -1.86 -2.33
CA ALA A 188 -11.47 -0.47 -2.06
C ALA A 188 -12.97 -0.32 -1.83
N TYR A 189 -13.80 -0.86 -2.72
CA TYR A 189 -15.25 -0.82 -2.61
C TYR A 189 -15.75 -1.46 -1.31
N ALA A 190 -15.32 -2.69 -1.03
CA ALA A 190 -15.71 -3.42 0.18
C ALA A 190 -15.32 -2.64 1.45
N SER A 191 -14.10 -2.07 1.48
CA SER A 191 -13.65 -1.25 2.60
C SER A 191 -14.47 0.04 2.78
N PHE A 192 -14.91 0.69 1.70
CA PHE A 192 -15.80 1.86 1.81
C PHE A 192 -17.17 1.47 2.35
N MET A 193 -17.72 0.34 1.91
CA MET A 193 -19.04 -0.13 2.35
C MET A 193 -19.06 -0.43 3.85
N GLU A 194 -18.03 -1.05 4.41
CA GLU A 194 -17.94 -1.27 5.88
C GLU A 194 -18.07 0.03 6.67
N VAL A 195 -17.42 1.10 6.21
CA VAL A 195 -17.47 2.41 6.88
C VAL A 195 -18.84 3.07 6.72
N ILE A 196 -19.51 2.88 5.57
CA ILE A 196 -20.82 3.47 5.29
C ILE A 196 -21.94 2.71 6.01
N GLU A 197 -21.88 1.39 6.03
CA GLU A 197 -22.88 0.50 6.63
C GLU A 197 -22.72 0.40 8.16
N GLY A 198 -21.56 0.82 8.69
CA GLY A 198 -21.35 1.03 10.12
C GLY A 198 -21.03 -0.24 10.91
N GLU A 199 -20.52 -1.27 10.23
CA GLU A 199 -19.97 -2.48 10.84
C GLU A 199 -18.86 -2.15 11.87
#